data_AF-C1H113-F1
#
_entry.id   AF-C1H113-F1
#
_cell.length_a   1.000
_cell.length_b   1.000
_cell.length_c   1.000
_cell.angle_alpha   90.00
_cell.angle_beta   90.00
_cell.angle_gamma   90.00
#
_symmetry.space_group_name_H-M   'P 1'
#
loop_
_entity.id
_entity.type
_entity.pdbx_description
1 polymer ?
#
loop_
_entity_poly.entity_id
_entity_poly.type
_entity_poly.pdbx_seq_one_letter_code
_entity_poly.pdbx_strand_id
1 'polypeptide(L)'
;MGGTHADPKRGIYIGGFGGFGCPTPQKIATYALSPNRQRPLAGALYNAIFNTWRRTRNQALYVVPPFVAAYAILNWAVERNEYLNSKPGRLAEGASEE
;
A
#
# COMPACT_ATOMS: atom_id res chain seq x y z
N MET A 1 -4.55 -25.16 26.28
CA MET A 1 -3.83 -24.67 25.09
C MET A 1 -4.55 -25.21 23.86
N GLY A 2 -5.06 -24.35 22.97
CA GLY A 2 -5.50 -24.74 21.61
C GLY A 2 -7.02 -24.86 21.41
N GLY A 3 -7.71 -23.72 21.25
CA GLY A 3 -9.08 -23.69 20.71
C GLY A 3 -9.06 -24.13 19.25
N THR A 4 -9.49 -25.36 18.99
CA THR A 4 -9.51 -25.97 17.65
C THR A 4 -10.68 -25.50 16.77
N HIS A 5 -11.60 -24.71 17.32
CA HIS A 5 -12.82 -24.26 16.64
C HIS A 5 -13.12 -22.79 16.92
N ALA A 6 -13.70 -22.09 15.93
CA ALA A 6 -14.18 -20.72 16.13
C ALA A 6 -15.33 -20.70 17.16
N ASP A 7 -15.19 -19.85 18.17
CA ASP A 7 -16.22 -19.54 19.18
C ASP A 7 -16.36 -18.01 19.30
N PRO A 8 -17.26 -17.41 18.50
CA PRO A 8 -17.52 -15.98 18.54
C PRO A 8 -17.96 -15.48 19.93
N LYS A 9 -18.55 -16.33 20.78
CA LYS A 9 -18.99 -15.94 22.13
C LYS A 9 -17.81 -15.72 23.08
N ARG A 10 -16.66 -16.31 22.79
CA ARG A 10 -15.40 -16.12 23.52
C ARG A 10 -14.41 -15.22 22.79
N GLY A 11 -14.84 -14.57 21.70
CA GLY A 11 -13.98 -13.68 20.89
C GLY A 11 -12.99 -14.41 19.98
N ILE A 12 -13.17 -15.71 19.74
CA ILE A 12 -12.31 -16.51 18.85
C ILE A 12 -13.02 -16.67 17.50
N TYR A 13 -12.66 -15.86 16.52
CA TYR A 13 -13.32 -15.83 15.20
C TYR A 13 -12.67 -16.74 14.16
N ILE A 14 -11.56 -17.40 14.49
CA ILE A 14 -10.85 -18.32 13.61
C ILE A 14 -10.32 -19.51 14.42
N GLY A 15 -10.65 -20.72 13.97
CA GLY A 15 -10.13 -21.97 14.54
C GLY A 15 -8.96 -22.55 13.75
N GLY A 16 -8.58 -23.79 14.07
CA GLY A 16 -7.52 -24.51 13.38
C GLY A 16 -7.97 -25.19 12.08
N PHE A 17 -7.07 -25.98 11.48
CA PHE A 17 -7.41 -26.80 10.32
C PHE A 17 -8.58 -27.74 10.64
N GLY A 18 -9.62 -27.70 9.79
CA GLY A 18 -10.87 -28.44 9.99
C GLY A 18 -11.94 -27.70 10.81
N GLY A 19 -11.59 -26.61 11.49
CA GLY A 19 -12.46 -25.86 12.41
C GLY A 19 -12.44 -24.35 12.23
N PHE A 20 -12.15 -23.85 11.03
CA PHE A 20 -11.97 -22.41 10.75
C PHE A 20 -13.16 -21.52 11.11
N GLY A 21 -14.37 -22.08 11.28
CA GLY A 21 -15.59 -21.30 11.51
C GLY A 21 -16.26 -20.81 10.22
N CYS A 22 -15.86 -21.34 9.06
CA CYS A 22 -16.53 -21.06 7.80
C CYS A 22 -17.97 -21.61 7.79
N PRO A 23 -18.91 -20.95 7.11
CA PRO A 23 -20.26 -21.48 6.96
C PRO A 23 -20.23 -22.81 6.19
N THR A 24 -20.73 -23.87 6.82
CA THR A 24 -20.92 -25.18 6.20
C THR A 24 -22.36 -25.32 5.70
N PRO A 25 -22.61 -26.03 4.59
CA PRO A 25 -21.64 -26.75 3.75
C PRO A 25 -20.98 -25.86 2.69
N GLN A 26 -19.67 -26.05 2.46
CA GLN A 26 -18.97 -25.45 1.31
C GLN A 26 -19.24 -26.30 0.06
N LYS A 27 -19.78 -25.68 -0.99
CA LYS A 27 -20.17 -26.35 -2.25
C LYS A 27 -19.29 -25.94 -3.44
N ILE A 28 -18.00 -25.71 -3.20
CA ILE A 28 -17.05 -25.22 -4.21
C ILE A 28 -16.01 -26.30 -4.46
N ALA A 29 -15.90 -26.78 -5.70
CA ALA A 29 -14.81 -27.66 -6.13
C ALA A 29 -13.67 -26.81 -6.71
N THR A 30 -12.43 -27.07 -6.28
CA THR A 30 -11.23 -26.38 -6.75
C THR A 30 -10.29 -27.36 -7.43
N TYR A 31 -9.65 -26.91 -8.51
CA TYR A 31 -8.72 -27.71 -9.30
C TYR A 31 -7.37 -26.99 -9.38
N ALA A 32 -6.28 -27.74 -9.23
CA ALA A 32 -4.93 -27.20 -9.31
C ALA A 32 -3.99 -28.18 -10.03
N LEU A 33 -3.01 -27.64 -10.76
CA LEU A 33 -1.91 -28.41 -11.35
C LEU A 33 -0.70 -28.38 -10.41
N SER A 34 0.04 -29.48 -10.34
CA SER A 34 1.32 -29.52 -9.62
C SER A 34 2.27 -28.43 -10.14
N PRO A 35 2.93 -27.64 -9.26
CA PRO A 35 3.87 -26.59 -9.69
C PRO A 35 4.98 -27.08 -10.62
N ASN A 36 5.44 -28.33 -10.45
CA ASN A 36 6.47 -28.96 -11.29
C ASN A 36 6.01 -29.21 -12.74
N ARG A 37 4.70 -29.13 -13.00
CA ARG A 37 4.10 -29.24 -14.34
C ARG A 37 3.69 -27.87 -14.91
N GLN A 38 3.96 -26.78 -14.21
CA GLN A 38 3.68 -25.42 -14.68
C GLN A 38 4.96 -24.76 -15.19
N ARG A 39 4.83 -23.82 -16.12
CA ARG A 39 5.92 -22.92 -16.53
C ARG A 39 5.80 -21.66 -15.67
N PRO A 40 6.66 -21.44 -14.65
CA PRO A 40 6.41 -20.46 -13.57
C PRO A 40 6.29 -19.00 -14.04
N LEU A 41 6.88 -18.64 -15.18
CA LEU A 41 6.83 -17.30 -15.76
C LEU A 41 6.19 -17.27 -17.15
N ALA A 42 5.44 -18.30 -17.54
CA ALA A 42 4.78 -18.31 -18.84
C ALA A 42 3.81 -17.12 -18.97
N GLY A 43 4.04 -16.29 -19.99
CA GLY A 43 3.23 -15.10 -20.25
C GLY A 43 3.44 -13.96 -19.25
N ALA A 44 4.42 -14.04 -18.35
CA ALA A 44 4.65 -13.01 -17.34
C ALA A 44 4.85 -11.64 -17.98
N LEU A 45 5.69 -11.50 -19.01
CA LEU A 45 5.93 -10.20 -19.65
C LEU A 45 4.67 -9.64 -20.35
N TYR A 46 4.03 -10.45 -21.20
CA TYR A 46 2.85 -10.02 -21.96
C TYR A 46 1.68 -9.65 -21.04
N ASN A 47 1.40 -10.48 -20.03
CA ASN A 47 0.28 -10.25 -19.11
C ASN A 47 0.62 -9.19 -18.05
N ALA A 48 1.87 -9.11 -17.59
CA ALA A 48 2.23 -8.18 -16.52
C ALA A 48 2.17 -6.73 -17.00
N ILE A 49 2.61 -6.38 -18.20
CA ILE A 49 2.68 -4.97 -18.63
C ILE A 49 1.29 -4.31 -18.60
N PHE A 50 0.33 -4.86 -19.35
CA PHE A 50 -1.02 -4.29 -19.44
C PHE A 50 -1.80 -4.43 -18.12
N ASN A 51 -1.64 -5.54 -17.40
CA ASN A 51 -2.30 -5.75 -16.12
C ASN A 51 -1.74 -4.82 -15.02
N THR A 52 -0.43 -4.57 -15.04
CA THR A 52 0.23 -3.64 -14.11
C THR A 52 -0.23 -2.22 -14.41
N TRP A 53 -0.22 -1.78 -15.66
CA TRP A 53 -0.75 -0.47 -16.04
C TRP A 53 -2.20 -0.27 -15.56
N ARG A 54 -3.08 -1.24 -15.83
CA ARG A 54 -4.48 -1.20 -15.39
C ARG A 54 -4.61 -1.07 -13.87
N ARG A 55 -3.78 -1.79 -13.11
CA ARG A 55 -3.77 -1.74 -11.63
C ARG A 55 -3.23 -0.41 -11.11
N THR A 56 -2.10 0.06 -11.67
CA THR A 56 -1.44 1.30 -11.25
C THR A 56 -2.30 2.52 -11.56
N ARG A 57 -2.94 2.59 -12.73
CA ARG A 57 -3.84 3.70 -13.10
C ARG A 57 -4.97 3.90 -12.10
N ASN A 58 -5.55 2.81 -11.59
CA ASN A 58 -6.67 2.87 -10.65
C ASN A 58 -6.27 3.38 -9.25
N GLN A 59 -4.98 3.30 -8.90
CA GLN A 59 -4.45 3.76 -7.62
C GLN A 59 -3.70 5.09 -7.73
N ALA A 60 -3.31 5.49 -8.94
CA ALA A 60 -2.49 6.67 -9.18
C ALA A 60 -3.09 7.96 -8.58
N LEU A 61 -4.41 8.16 -8.66
CA LEU A 61 -5.06 9.36 -8.11
C LEU A 61 -5.14 9.40 -6.58
N TYR A 62 -4.95 8.27 -5.89
CA TYR A 62 -4.85 8.25 -4.43
C TYR A 62 -3.43 8.50 -3.94
N VAL A 63 -2.44 8.14 -4.77
CA VAL A 63 -1.02 8.17 -4.41
C VAL A 63 -0.35 9.46 -4.90
N VAL A 64 -0.55 9.83 -6.16
CA VAL A 64 0.15 10.94 -6.81
C VAL A 64 -0.18 12.30 -6.17
N PRO A 65 -1.45 12.69 -5.92
CA PRO A 65 -1.73 14.03 -5.41
C PRO A 65 -1.13 14.32 -4.02
N PRO A 66 -1.22 13.42 -3.01
CA PRO A 66 -0.54 13.62 -1.73
C PRO A 66 0.98 13.74 -1.87
N PHE A 67 1.62 12.92 -2.72
CA PHE A 67 3.06 12.99 -2.94
C PHE A 67 3.49 14.27 -3.67
N VAL A 68 2.70 14.72 -4.66
CA VAL A 68 2.95 15.98 -5.36
C VAL A 68 2.81 17.16 -4.40
N ALA A 69 1.78 17.18 -3.56
CA ALA A 69 1.59 18.23 -2.55
C ALA A 69 2.73 18.23 -1.52
N ALA A 70 3.12 17.06 -0.99
CA ALA A 70 4.22 16.93 -0.05
C ALA A 70 5.55 17.39 -0.67
N TYR A 71 5.81 17.00 -1.92
CA TYR A 71 7.01 17.42 -2.64
C TYR A 71 7.04 18.93 -2.90
N ALA A 72 5.90 19.53 -3.26
CA ALA A 72 5.80 20.98 -3.45
C ALA A 72 6.02 21.76 -2.13
N ILE A 73 5.43 21.30 -1.02
CA ILE A 73 5.64 21.90 0.31
C ILE A 73 7.09 21.76 0.74
N LEU A 74 7.70 20.59 0.50
CA LEU A 74 9.10 20.34 0.84
C LEU A 74 10.04 21.24 0.06
N ASN A 75 9.87 21.36 -1.25
CA ASN A 75 10.68 22.27 -2.08
C ASN A 75 10.53 23.72 -1.61
N TRP A 76 9.29 24.18 -1.38
CA TRP A 76 9.04 25.52 -0.86
C TRP A 76 9.72 25.74 0.50
N ALA A 77 9.66 24.76 1.41
CA ALA A 77 10.28 24.85 2.73
C ALA A 77 11.82 24.91 2.65
N VAL A 78 12.43 24.14 1.75
CA VAL A 78 13.88 24.15 1.51
C VAL A 78 14.32 25.51 0.94
N GLU A 79 13.68 25.98 -0.13
CA GLU A 79 14.00 27.28 -0.74
C GLU A 79 13.80 28.44 0.24
N ARG A 80 12.73 28.40 1.04
CA ARG A 80 12.49 29.40 2.09
C ARG A 80 13.56 29.34 3.19
N ASN A 81 14.00 28.15 3.59
CA ASN A 81 15.05 28.00 4.59
C ASN A 81 16.40 28.54 4.09
N GLU A 82 16.77 28.24 2.85
CA GLU A 82 17.99 28.77 2.22
C GLU A 82 17.94 30.29 2.07
N TYR A 83 16.80 30.83 1.65
CA TYR A 83 16.58 32.28 1.56
C TYR A 83 16.77 32.96 2.90
N LEU A 84 16.13 32.47 3.97
CA LEU A 84 16.22 33.07 5.32
C LEU A 84 17.64 33.04 5.89
N ASN A 85 18.43 32.02 5.55
CA ASN A 85 19.84 31.91 5.96
C ASN A 85 20.81 32.71 5.07
N SER A 86 20.34 33.22 3.93
CA SER A 86 21.13 34.07 3.04
C SER A 86 21.26 35.50 3.58
N LYS A 87 22.26 36.26 3.07
CA LYS A 87 22.44 37.68 3.40
C LYS A 87 21.18 38.52 3.15
N PRO A 88 20.50 38.46 1.97
CA PRO A 88 19.29 39.25 1.75
C PRO A 88 18.13 38.81 2.64
N GLY A 89 17.98 37.50 2.93
CA GLY A 89 16.91 37.05 3.83
C GLY A 89 17.08 37.53 5.26
N ARG A 90 18.31 37.54 5.77
CA ARG A 90 18.61 38.11 7.10
C ARG A 90 18.34 39.61 7.19
N LEU A 91 18.57 40.35 6.10
CA LEU A 91 18.24 41.77 6.03
C LEU A 91 16.71 42.01 5.94
N ALA A 92 16.00 41.17 5.19
CA ALA A 92 14.56 41.30 4.99
C ALA A 92 13.75 41.02 6.27
N GLU A 93 14.12 39.99 7.05
CA GLU A 93 13.45 39.68 8.32
C GLU A 93 14.06 40.43 9.51
N GLY A 94 15.37 40.71 9.50
CA GLY A 94 15.99 41.51 10.56
C GLY A 94 15.48 42.95 10.62
N ALA A 95 14.97 43.48 9.50
CA ALA A 95 14.36 44.81 9.43
C ALA A 95 12.86 44.82 9.77
N SER A 96 12.21 43.66 9.92
CA SER A 96 10.79 43.58 10.32
C SER A 96 10.62 43.42 11.84
N GLU A 97 11.70 43.16 12.58
CA GLU A 97 11.73 43.06 14.05
C GLU A 97 12.08 44.39 14.76
N GLU A 98 12.35 45.48 14.03
CA GLU A 98 12.52 46.86 14.55
C GLU A 98 11.29 47.73 14.24
#